data_AF-A0A3D1IR91-F1
#
_entry.id   AF-A0A3D1IR91-F1
#
_cell.length_a   1.000
_cell.length_b   1.000
_cell.length_c   1.000
_cell.angle_alpha   90.00
_cell.angle_beta   90.00
_cell.angle_gamma   90.00
#
_symmetry.space_group_name_H-M   'P 1'
#
loop_
_entity.id
_entity.type
_entity.pdbx_description
1 polymer ?
#
loop_
_entity_poly.entity_id
_entity_poly.type
_entity_poly.pdbx_seq_one_letter_code
_entity_poly.pdbx_strand_id
1 'polypeptide(L)' 'MDKKLQTTIAAVLTVLLVGGGIFFGITQAKKGAKCPFCGKYFPHGEIMGHKLRCPENDTDLTPRSGTEAPS' A
#
# COMPACT_ATOMS: atom_id res chain seq x y z
N MET A 1 35.28 16.39 -19.89
CA MET A 1 34.70 15.26 -19.15
C MET A 1 35.29 13.98 -19.73
N ASP A 2 36.04 13.21 -18.95
CA ASP A 2 36.67 11.99 -19.43
C ASP A 2 35.62 10.93 -19.77
N LYS A 3 35.79 10.24 -20.92
CA LYS A 3 34.87 9.16 -21.33
C LYS A 3 34.71 8.12 -20.23
N LYS A 4 35.80 7.75 -19.54
CA LYS A 4 35.78 6.81 -18.41
C LYS A 4 34.97 7.34 -17.23
N LEU A 5 35.11 8.64 -16.91
CA LEU A 5 34.34 9.27 -15.84
C LEU A 5 32.85 9.29 -16.16
N GLN A 6 32.49 9.60 -17.42
CA GLN A 6 31.10 9.58 -17.89
C GLN A 6 30.49 8.18 -17.83
N THR A 7 31.23 7.13 -18.21
CA THR A 7 30.76 5.74 -18.12
C THR A 7 30.56 5.30 -16.67
N THR A 8 31.47 5.66 -15.76
CA THR A 8 31.33 5.34 -14.33
C THR A 8 30.12 6.02 -13.71
N ILE A 9 29.91 7.31 -13.97
CA ILE A 9 28.76 8.05 -13.45
C ILE A 9 27.46 7.43 -13.99
N ALA A 10 27.40 7.11 -15.28
CA ALA A 10 26.25 6.46 -15.88
C ALA A 10 25.95 5.14 -15.18
N ALA A 11 26.95 4.26 -15.03
CA ALA A 11 26.77 2.96 -14.39
C ALA A 11 26.28 3.06 -12.94
N VAL A 12 26.85 3.97 -12.14
CA VAL A 12 26.43 4.19 -10.75
C VAL A 12 24.99 4.69 -10.68
N LEU A 13 24.60 5.63 -11.55
CA LEU A 13 23.23 6.13 -11.63
C LEU A 13 22.25 5.02 -12.00
N THR A 14 22.59 4.14 -12.95
CA THR A 14 21.71 3.03 -13.33
C THR A 14 21.52 2.06 -12.16
N VAL A 15 22.60 1.72 -11.45
CA VAL A 15 22.52 0.83 -10.28
C VAL A 15 21.69 1.46 -9.16
N LEU A 16 21.86 2.75 -8.89
CA LEU A 16 21.07 3.47 -7.89
C LEU A 16 19.60 3.55 -8.26
N LEU A 17 19.25 3.78 -9.53
CA LEU A 17 17.86 3.84 -9.98
C LEU A 17 17.18 2.47 -9.88
N VAL A 18 17.85 1.40 -10.31
CA VAL A 18 17.29 0.04 -10.25
C VAL A 18 17.20 -0.43 -8.79
N GLY A 19 18.28 -0.31 -8.02
CA GLY A 19 18.31 -0.72 -6.61
C GLY A 19 17.37 0.11 -5.72
N GLY A 20 17.37 1.43 -5.91
CA GLY A 20 16.48 2.35 -5.20
C GLY A 20 15.01 2.15 -5.54
N GLY A 21 14.69 1.89 -6.81
CA GLY A 21 13.32 1.60 -7.25
C GLY A 21 12.74 0.35 -6.61
N ILE A 22 13.51 -0.75 -6.55
CA ILE A 22 13.09 -2.00 -5.93
C ILE A 22 12.85 -1.82 -4.43
N PHE A 23 13.80 -1.19 -3.72
CA PHE A 23 13.67 -0.94 -2.28
C PHE A 23 12.47 -0.05 -1.94
N PHE A 24 12.27 1.03 -2.71
CA PHE A 24 11.12 1.92 -2.53
C PHE A 24 9.80 1.22 -2.81
N GLY A 25 9.72 0.42 -3.88
CA GLY A 25 8.54 -0.37 -4.20
C GLY A 25 8.14 -1.34 -3.09
N ILE A 26 9.11 -2.10 -2.54
CA ILE A 26 8.87 -3.02 -1.42
C ILE A 26 8.43 -2.26 -0.16
N THR A 27 9.05 -1.11 0.12
CA THR A 27 8.72 -0.28 1.29
C THR A 27 7.32 0.30 1.18
N GLN A 28 6.91 0.76 -0.01
CA GLN A 28 5.57 1.28 -0.25
C GLN A 28 4.50 0.17 -0.18
N ALA A 29 4.80 -1.03 -0.67
CA ALA A 29 3.90 -2.18 -0.52
C ALA A 29 3.67 -2.56 0.96
N LYS A 30 4.72 -2.43 1.80
CA LYS A 30 4.64 -2.67 3.24
C LYS A 30 4.02 -1.51 4.02
N LYS A 31 4.12 -0.29 3.51
CA LYS A 31 3.36 0.86 4.02
C LYS A 31 1.90 0.65 3.68
N GLY A 32 1.26 -0.17 4.49
CA GLY A 32 -0.18 -0.31 4.49
C GLY A 32 -0.91 1.04 4.55
N ALA A 33 -2.20 1.03 4.27
CA ALA A 33 -3.04 2.20 4.44
C ALA A 33 -3.60 2.25 5.86
N LYS A 34 -3.76 3.48 6.39
CA LYS A 34 -4.41 3.72 7.67
C LYS A 34 -5.93 3.64 7.50
N CYS A 35 -6.60 2.86 8.33
CA CYS A 35 -8.06 2.85 8.40
C CYS A 35 -8.55 4.20 8.94
N PRO A 36 -9.49 4.90 8.25
CA PRO A 36 -9.99 6.20 8.70
C PRO A 36 -10.89 6.11 9.95
N PHE A 37 -11.39 4.91 10.26
CA PHE A 37 -12.28 4.67 11.39
C PHE A 37 -11.49 4.36 12.66
N CYS A 38 -10.71 3.26 12.65
CA CYS A 38 -9.96 2.81 13.84
C CYS A 38 -8.51 3.29 13.93
N GLY A 39 -8.02 4.02 12.92
CA GLY A 39 -6.68 4.58 12.91
C GLY A 39 -5.52 3.56 12.83
N LYS A 40 -5.81 2.26 12.67
CA LYS A 40 -4.78 1.21 12.53
C LYS A 40 -4.28 1.11 11.08
N TYR A 41 -3.01 0.73 10.92
CA TYR A 41 -2.39 0.50 9.62
C TYR A 41 -2.60 -0.95 9.17
N PHE A 42 -3.06 -1.13 7.95
CA PHE A 42 -3.27 -2.45 7.34
C PHE A 42 -2.59 -2.52 5.98
N PRO A 43 -1.97 -3.65 5.62
CA PRO A 43 -1.40 -3.82 4.28
C PRO A 43 -2.47 -3.57 3.21
N HIS A 44 -2.05 -3.08 2.04
CA HIS A 44 -2.99 -2.60 1.02
C HIS A 44 -3.99 -3.66 0.53
N GLY A 45 -3.65 -4.95 0.60
CA GLY A 45 -4.58 -6.04 0.30
C GLY A 45 -5.66 -6.26 1.36
N GLU A 46 -5.40 -5.90 2.62
CA GLU A 46 -6.30 -6.16 3.75
C GLU A 46 -7.11 -4.93 4.16
N ILE A 47 -6.63 -3.72 3.84
CA ILE A 47 -7.30 -2.48 4.24
C ILE A 47 -8.72 -2.36 3.70
N MET A 48 -9.00 -2.83 2.47
CA MET A 48 -10.34 -2.74 1.88
C MET A 48 -11.34 -3.64 2.63
N GLY A 49 -10.94 -4.88 2.92
CA GLY A 49 -11.77 -5.80 3.71
C GLY A 49 -11.96 -5.32 5.14
N HIS A 50 -10.91 -4.79 5.77
CA HIS A 50 -11.02 -4.20 7.10
C HIS A 50 -11.91 -2.95 7.11
N LYS A 51 -11.81 -2.06 6.13
CA LYS A 51 -12.62 -0.84 6.03
C LYS A 51 -14.11 -1.16 5.99
N LEU A 52 -14.51 -2.20 5.25
CA LEU A 52 -15.91 -2.65 5.15
C LEU A 52 -16.45 -3.26 6.44
N ARG A 53 -15.59 -3.89 7.25
CA ARG A 53 -15.96 -4.62 8.47
C ARG A 53 -15.36 -4.00 9.73
N CYS A 54 -15.03 -2.71 9.67
CA CYS A 54 -14.34 -2.05 10.77
C CYS A 54 -15.32 -1.92 11.93
N PRO A 55 -14.99 -2.40 13.14
CA PRO A 55 -15.91 -2.32 14.29
C PRO A 55 -16.18 -0.88 14.74
N GLU A 56 -15.32 0.08 14.36
CA GLU A 56 -15.50 1.51 14.62
C GLU A 56 -16.11 2.26 13.42
N ASN A 57 -16.50 1.55 12.37
CA ASN A 57 -17.28 2.13 11.27
C ASN A 57 -18.78 1.99 11.59
N ASP A 58 -19.41 3.09 11.96
CA ASP A 58 -20.87 3.18 12.17
C ASP A 58 -21.69 2.92 10.89
N THR A 59 -21.05 2.90 9.72
CA THR A 59 -21.66 2.53 8.43
C THR A 59 -21.22 1.14 8.00
N ASP A 60 -21.45 0.13 8.84
CA ASP A 60 -21.24 -1.28 8.48
C ASP A 60 -22.15 -1.64 7.29
N LEU A 61 -21.59 -1.55 6.08
CA LEU A 61 -22.25 -1.88 4.82
C LEU A 61 -22.12 -3.37 4.50
N THR A 62 -21.73 -4.23 5.47
CA THR A 62 -21.81 -5.67 5.24
C THR A 62 -23.23 -6.02 4.83
N PRO A 63 -23.44 -6.55 3.60
CA PRO A 63 -24.74 -7.09 3.26
C PRO A 63 -24.95 -8.22 4.26
N ARG A 64 -25.95 -8.07 5.15
CA ARG A 64 -26.40 -9.18 5.99
C ARG A 64 -26.89 -10.26 5.05
N SER A 65 -26.01 -11.21 4.78
CA SER A 65 -26.33 -12.39 4.01
C SER A 65 -27.23 -13.24 4.89
N GLY A 66 -28.54 -13.04 4.72
CA GLY A 66 -29.58 -13.83 5.35
C GLY A 66 -30.22 -13.14 6.55
N THR A 67 -31.55 -13.04 6.45
CA THR A 67 -32.53 -12.88 7.52
C THR A 67 -33.01 -11.44 7.76
N GLU A 68 -34.31 -11.26 7.46
CA GLU A 68 -35.23 -10.17 7.86
C GLU A 68 -35.37 -8.97 6.92
N ALA A 69 -36.10 -9.19 5.82
CA ALA A 69 -36.97 -8.16 5.25
C ALA A 69 -38.24 -8.06 6.12
N PRO A 70 -38.60 -6.90 6.68
CA PRO A 70 -39.88 -6.73 7.37
C PRO A 70 -41.03 -6.73 6.36
N SER A 71 -41.98 -7.64 6.58
CA SER A 71 -43.31 -7.69 5.96
C SER A 71 -44.20 -6.54 6.38
#